data_AF-A0A183KGC8-F1
#
_entry.id   AF-A0A183KGC8-F1
#
_cell.length_a   1.000
_cell.length_b   1.000
_cell.length_c   1.000
_cell.angle_alpha   90.00
_cell.angle_beta   90.00
_cell.angle_gamma   90.00
#
_symmetry.space_group_name_H-M   'P 1'
#
loop_
_entity.id
_entity.type
_entity.pdbx_description
1 polymer ?
#
loop_
_entity_poly.entity_id
_entity_poly.type
_entity_poly.pdbx_seq_one_letter_code
_entity_poly.pdbx_strand_id
1 'polypeptide(L)'
;MSNFRVSSVLVETLAPETDICGISDIVDRTCIKRDDVIATLSHLNVLYYVKGQHVIYLSRDLIQAHQKAMQRRNLRVDAKLLNWKSRDWSKRGRW
;
A
#
# COMPACT_ATOMS: atom_id res chain seq x y z
N MET A 1 4.37 11.21 4.90
CA MET A 1 3.50 11.12 3.71
C MET A 1 3.31 9.68 3.18
N SER A 2 4.16 8.70 3.54
CA SER A 2 4.04 7.28 3.11
C SER A 2 2.78 6.54 3.58
N ASN A 3 2.26 6.85 4.78
CA ASN A 3 1.19 6.07 5.44
C ASN A 3 -0.16 6.03 4.68
N PHE A 4 -0.40 6.97 3.77
CA PHE A 4 -1.71 7.12 3.12
C PHE A 4 -1.84 6.39 1.77
N ARG A 5 -0.73 5.96 1.17
CA ARG A 5 -0.76 5.24 -0.11
C ARG A 5 -1.14 3.77 0.09
N VAL A 6 -0.67 3.17 1.18
CA VAL A 6 -1.00 1.78 1.56
C VAL A 6 -2.51 1.61 1.76
N SER A 7 -3.15 2.52 2.50
CA SER A 7 -4.58 2.44 2.78
C SER A 7 -5.46 2.66 1.54
N SER A 8 -5.05 3.50 0.59
CA SER A 8 -5.73 3.66 -0.70
C SER A 8 -5.73 2.36 -1.51
N VAL A 9 -4.57 1.71 -1.62
CA VAL A 9 -4.41 0.50 -2.41
C VAL A 9 -5.15 -0.66 -1.76
N LEU A 10 -5.14 -0.76 -0.42
CA LEU A 10 -5.90 -1.79 0.29
C LEU A 10 -7.41 -1.67 0.05
N VAL A 11 -7.97 -0.46 0.13
CA VAL A 11 -9.41 -0.23 -0.08
C VAL A 11 -9.85 -0.48 -1.52
N GLU A 12 -9.00 -0.16 -2.50
CA GLU A 12 -9.32 -0.33 -3.92
C GLU A 12 -9.16 -1.80 -4.38
N THR A 13 -8.29 -2.57 -3.72
CA THR A 13 -8.03 -3.98 -4.11
C THR A 13 -8.84 -5.02 -3.34
N LEU A 14 -9.48 -4.69 -2.21
CA LEU A 14 -10.28 -5.60 -1.38
C LEU A 14 -11.81 -5.46 -1.58
N ALA A 15 -12.24 -4.80 -2.66
CA ALA A 15 -13.66 -4.56 -2.91
C ALA A 15 -14.47 -5.80 -3.35
N PRO A 16 -13.87 -6.90 -3.84
CA PRO A 16 -14.56 -8.18 -3.90
C PRO A 16 -13.72 -9.28 -3.23
N GLU A 17 -14.28 -9.85 -2.18
CA GLU A 17 -13.80 -11.04 -1.46
C GLU A 17 -12.73 -10.80 -0.39
N THR A 18 -12.94 -11.44 0.75
CA THR A 18 -12.14 -11.36 1.97
C THR A 18 -10.81 -12.10 1.76
N ASP A 19 -9.94 -11.55 0.91
CA ASP A 19 -8.63 -12.13 0.69
C ASP A 19 -7.69 -11.77 1.85
N ILE A 20 -7.17 -12.81 2.48
CA ILE A 20 -6.15 -12.72 3.51
C ILE A 20 -4.86 -12.26 2.81
N CYS A 21 -4.64 -10.95 2.78
CA CYS A 21 -3.47 -10.37 2.12
C CYS A 21 -2.27 -10.35 3.08
N GLY A 22 -1.13 -10.90 2.65
CA GLY A 22 0.11 -10.86 3.43
C GLY A 22 0.82 -9.50 3.33
N ILE A 23 1.76 -9.22 4.24
CA ILE A 23 2.62 -8.02 4.14
C ILE A 23 3.40 -7.99 2.82
N SER A 24 3.88 -9.15 2.35
CA SER A 24 4.62 -9.28 1.08
C SER A 24 3.82 -8.75 -0.10
N ASP A 25 2.54 -9.11 -0.19
CA ASP A 25 1.67 -8.71 -1.30
C ASP A 25 1.47 -7.20 -1.34
N ILE A 26 1.39 -6.56 -0.17
CA ILE A 26 1.26 -5.09 -0.06
C ILE A 26 2.54 -4.41 -0.52
N VAL A 27 3.70 -4.93 -0.12
CA VAL A 27 5.00 -4.39 -0.51
C VAL A 27 5.15 -4.47 -2.02
N ASP A 28 4.77 -5.60 -2.62
CA ASP A 28 4.86 -5.80 -4.07
C ASP A 28 3.90 -4.88 -4.84
N ARG A 29 2.68 -4.66 -4.32
CA ARG A 29 1.67 -3.78 -4.96
C ARG A 29 1.94 -2.29 -4.78
N THR A 30 2.48 -1.88 -3.64
CA THR A 30 2.65 -0.45 -3.29
C THR A 30 4.07 0.07 -3.52
N CYS A 31 5.04 -0.84 -3.67
CA CYS A 31 6.48 -0.54 -3.69
C CYS A 31 6.96 0.24 -2.45
N ILE A 32 6.27 0.10 -1.31
CA ILE A 32 6.63 0.71 -0.03
C ILE A 32 7.50 -0.28 0.75
N LYS A 33 8.50 0.21 1.48
CA LYS A 33 9.38 -0.65 2.28
C LYS A 33 8.58 -1.43 3.32
N ARG A 34 8.98 -2.67 3.60
CA ARG A 34 8.34 -3.52 4.62
C ARG A 34 8.17 -2.82 5.96
N ASP A 35 9.22 -2.15 6.44
CA ASP A 35 9.20 -1.47 7.74
C ASP A 35 8.17 -0.33 7.77
N ASP A 36 8.06 0.43 6.68
CA ASP A 36 7.06 1.49 6.54
C ASP A 36 5.63 0.92 6.49
N VAL A 37 5.44 -0.23 5.83
CA VAL A 37 4.16 -0.94 5.81
C VAL A 37 3.77 -1.41 7.21
N ILE A 38 4.70 -2.06 7.94
CA ILE A 38 4.48 -2.51 9.32
C ILE A 38 4.15 -1.33 10.23
N ALA A 39 4.93 -0.26 10.17
CA ALA A 39 4.71 0.94 10.97
C ALA A 39 3.34 1.58 10.69
N THR A 40 2.95 1.64 9.42
CA THR A 40 1.65 2.19 9.00
C THR A 40 0.49 1.33 9.50
N LEU A 41 0.54 0.02 9.28
CA LEU A 41 -0.54 -0.90 9.65
C LEU A 41 -0.67 -1.06 11.17
N SER A 42 0.45 -0.97 11.90
CA SER A 42 0.47 -0.91 13.36
C SER A 42 -0.19 0.37 13.87
N HIS A 43 0.12 1.52 13.27
CA HIS A 43 -0.54 2.79 13.61
C HIS A 43 -2.06 2.78 13.34
N LEU A 44 -2.50 2.04 12.33
CA LEU A 44 -3.91 1.85 11.99
C LEU A 44 -4.60 0.75 12.81
N ASN A 45 -3.86 0.04 13.68
CA ASN A 45 -4.35 -1.07 14.50
C ASN A 45 -5.04 -2.19 13.69
N VAL A 46 -4.56 -2.46 12.48
CA VAL A 46 -5.07 -3.51 11.58
C VAL A 46 -4.08 -4.66 11.39
N LEU A 47 -2.94 -4.61 12.10
CA LEU A 47 -1.86 -5.58 12.02
C LEU A 47 -1.85 -6.51 13.23
N TYR A 48 -1.89 -7.81 12.98
CA TYR A 48 -1.83 -8.85 14.01
C TYR A 48 -0.62 -9.74 13.78
N TYR A 49 -0.04 -10.26 14.87
CA TYR A 49 1.09 -11.18 14.82
C TYR A 49 0.67 -12.54 15.35
N VAL A 50 0.63 -13.54 14.47
CA VAL A 50 0.14 -14.89 14.77
C VAL A 50 1.13 -15.92 14.22
N LYS A 51 1.59 -16.85 15.07
CA LYS A 51 2.49 -17.96 14.68
C LYS A 51 3.75 -17.54 13.90
N GLY A 52 4.34 -16.39 14.24
CA GLY A 52 5.56 -15.90 13.57
C GLY A 52 5.31 -15.12 12.28
N GLN A 53 4.04 -14.89 11.91
CA GLN A 53 3.67 -14.16 10.72
C GLN A 53 2.77 -12.98 11.05
N HIS A 54 2.90 -11.92 10.25
CA HIS A 54 1.98 -10.80 10.30
C HIS A 54 0.77 -11.06 9.43
N VAL A 55 -0.41 -10.97 10.05
CA VAL A 55 -1.71 -11.11 9.40
C VAL A 55 -2.42 -9.77 9.47
N ILE A 56 -3.08 -9.40 8.38
CA ILE A 56 -3.80 -8.14 8.25
C ILE A 56 -5.28 -8.41 8.36
N TYR A 57 -5.96 -7.65 9.20
CA TYR A 57 -7.41 -7.72 9.35
C TYR A 57 -8.02 -6.35 9.09
N LEU A 58 -8.81 -6.25 8.03
CA LEU A 58 -9.50 -5.03 7.63
C LEU A 58 -11.00 -5.27 7.80
N SER A 59 -11.63 -4.51 8.70
CA SER A 59 -13.08 -4.50 8.84
C SER A 59 -13.72 -3.65 7.74
N ARG A 60 -14.96 -4.00 7.36
CA ARG A 60 -15.74 -3.22 6.38
C ARG A 60 -15.94 -1.76 6.82
N ASP A 61 -16.10 -1.53 8.12
CA ASP A 61 -16.28 -0.19 8.68
C ASP A 61 -15.03 0.68 8.49
N LEU A 62 -13.83 0.08 8.65
CA LEU A 62 -12.57 0.81 8.48
C LEU A 62 -12.31 1.13 7.00
N ILE A 63 -12.69 0.21 6.10
CA ILE A 63 -12.70 0.46 4.65
C ILE A 63 -13.62 1.63 4.32
N GLN A 64 -14.86 1.64 4.83
CA GLN A 64 -15.83 2.69 4.55
C GLN A 64 -15.41 4.05 5.12
N ALA A 65 -14.88 4.08 6.33
CA ALA A 65 -14.32 5.28 6.96
C ALA A 65 -13.16 5.85 6.12
N HIS A 66 -12.27 4.98 5.64
CA HIS A 66 -11.17 5.39 4.78
C HIS A 66 -11.65 5.89 3.41
N GLN A 67 -12.64 5.22 2.78
CA GLN A 67 -13.25 5.71 1.53
C GLN A 67 -13.82 7.12 1.69
N LYS A 68 -14.55 7.38 2.79
CA LYS A 68 -15.09 8.71 3.09
C LYS A 68 -13.99 9.75 3.31
N ALA A 69 -12.88 9.37 3.95
CA ALA A 69 -11.71 10.23 4.10
C ALA A 69 -11.01 10.49 2.75
N MET A 70 -10.96 9.49 1.86
CA MET A 70 -10.37 9.60 0.53
C MET A 70 -11.18 10.48 -0.43
N GLN A 71 -12.51 10.50 -0.31
CA GLN A 71 -13.37 11.36 -1.13
C GLN A 71 -13.07 12.85 -0.95
N ARG A 72 -12.49 13.24 0.19
CA ARG A 72 -12.07 14.63 0.44
C ARG A 72 -10.78 15.02 -0.28
N ARG A 73 -10.08 14.09 -0.93
CA ARG A 73 -8.84 14.37 -1.67
C ARG A 73 -9.13 14.48 -3.17
N ASN A 74 -9.06 15.70 -3.70
CA ASN A 74 -9.37 16.00 -5.11
C ASN A 74 -8.23 15.69 -6.10
N LEU A 75 -7.01 15.43 -5.65
CA LEU A 75 -5.86 15.22 -6.54
C LEU A 75 -5.33 13.79 -6.42
N ARG A 76 -5.43 13.03 -7.53
CA ARG A 76 -4.84 11.70 -7.70
C ARG A 76 -3.88 11.73 -8.90
N VAL A 77 -2.81 10.94 -8.83
CA VAL A 77 -1.85 10.78 -9.93
C VAL A 77 -2.31 9.62 -10.80
N ASP A 78 -2.56 9.87 -12.08
CA ASP A 78 -2.81 8.81 -13.06
C ASP A 78 -1.47 8.26 -13.56
N ALA A 79 -1.25 6.96 -13.36
CA ALA A 79 -0.04 6.27 -13.82
C ALA A 79 0.07 6.24 -15.35
N LYS A 80 -1.05 6.29 -16.09
CA LYS A 80 -1.06 6.26 -17.56
C LYS A 80 -0.47 7.52 -18.20
N LEU A 81 -0.56 8.64 -17.48
CA LEU A 81 -0.04 9.93 -17.92
C LEU A 81 1.43 10.14 -17.49
N LEU A 82 2.01 9.20 -16.74
CA LEU A 82 3.39 9.28 -16.28
C LEU A 82 4.35 8.81 -17.38
N ASN A 83 4.82 9.73 -18.23
CA ASN A 83 5.89 9.45 -19.17
C ASN A 83 7.27 9.52 -18.47
N TRP A 84 7.59 8.50 -17.68
CA TRP A 84 8.86 8.39 -16.96
C TRP A 84 9.53 7.05 -17.26
N LYS A 85 10.84 7.09 -17.56
CA LYS A 85 11.68 5.90 -17.71
C LYS A 85 12.84 6.01 -16.72
N SER A 86 13.11 4.93 -15.99
CA SER A 86 14.25 4.90 -15.08
C SER A 86 15.55 5.07 -15.87
N ARG A 87 16.44 5.89 -15.34
CA ARG A 87 17.79 6.04 -15.91
C ARG A 87 18.59 4.80 -15.56
N ASP A 88 19.07 4.10 -16.57
CA ASP A 88 19.99 2.98 -16.39
C ASP A 88 21.39 3.50 -16.05
N TRP A 89 21.76 3.43 -14.77
CA TRP A 89 23.08 3.85 -14.28
C TRP A 89 24.17 2.80 -14.53
N SER A 90 23.80 1.58 -14.91
CA SER A 90 24.70 0.44 -15.17
C SER A 90 25.49 0.59 -16.47
N LYS A 91 25.03 1.48 -17.37
CA LYS A 91 25.66 1.76 -18.67
C LYS A 91 26.70 2.89 -18.64
N ARG A 92 26.99 3.47 -17.47
CA ARG A 92 28.11 4.41 -17.35
C ARG A 92 29.40 3.58 -17.38
N GLY A 93 30.10 3.72 -18.49
CA GLY A 93 31.15 2.84 -18.96
C GLY A 93 32.21 2.52 -17.90
N ARG A 94 32.70 1.29 -18.02
CA ARG A 94 34.05 0.95 -17.61
C ARG A 94 35.00 2.04 -18.13
N TRP A 95 35.79 2.60 -17.22
CA TRP A 95 36.99 3.35 -17.57
C TRP A 95 37.93 2.48 -18.40
#